data_AF-A0A2G9V3N7-F1
#
_entry.id   AF-A0A2G9V3N7-F1
#
_cell.length_a   1.000
_cell.length_b   1.000
_cell.length_c   1.000
_cell.angle_alpha   90.00
_cell.angle_beta   90.00
_cell.angle_gamma   90.00
#
_symmetry.space_group_name_H-M   'P 1'
#
loop_
_entity.id
_entity.type
_entity.pdbx_description
1 polymer ?
#
loop_
_entity_poly.entity_id
_entity_poly.type
_entity_poly.pdbx_seq_one_letter_code
_entity_poly.pdbx_strand_id
1 'polypeptide(L)'
;MPIDPTDICEMGPPNGRFCGFKVMYTYNKETLQCDEFWFPGCTTEETNANLFSDLRSCRKLADLCKGWGVFPYSSLHWCLPIQGSFEVRPAHRKLF
;
A
#
# COMPACT_ATOMS: atom_id res chain seq x y z
N MET A 1 2.46 4.58 -20.73
CA MET A 1 1.06 4.63 -20.27
C MET A 1 1.07 5.21 -18.86
N PRO A 2 0.16 6.12 -18.50
CA PRO A 2 0.05 6.56 -17.12
C PRO A 2 -0.42 5.38 -16.28
N ILE A 3 0.34 5.05 -15.25
CA ILE A 3 -0.02 4.08 -14.21
C ILE A 3 -1.19 4.68 -13.43
N ASP A 4 -2.30 3.94 -13.32
CA ASP A 4 -3.39 4.35 -12.47
C ASP A 4 -2.96 4.20 -11.00
N PRO A 5 -3.13 5.22 -10.14
CA PRO A 5 -2.72 5.12 -8.74
C PRO A 5 -3.36 3.95 -7.99
N THR A 6 -4.56 3.52 -8.37
CA THR A 6 -5.31 2.45 -7.69
C THR A 6 -4.73 1.07 -7.97
N ASP A 7 -4.08 0.87 -9.11
CA ASP A 7 -3.36 -0.39 -9.42
C ASP A 7 -2.26 -0.68 -8.38
N ILE A 8 -1.67 0.37 -7.80
CA ILE A 8 -0.60 0.24 -6.79
C ILE A 8 -1.12 -0.38 -5.48
N CYS A 9 -2.42 -0.24 -5.19
CA CYS A 9 -3.02 -0.75 -3.95
C CYS A 9 -2.93 -2.29 -3.83
N GLU A 10 -2.78 -3.00 -4.95
CA GLU A 10 -2.69 -4.46 -4.98
C GLU A 10 -1.25 -4.99 -5.13
N MET A 11 -0.32 -4.11 -5.55
CA MET A 11 1.08 -4.45 -5.78
C MET A 11 1.79 -4.91 -4.50
N GLY A 12 2.74 -5.83 -4.65
CA GLY A 12 3.67 -6.18 -3.58
C GLY A 12 4.80 -5.15 -3.42
N PRO A 13 5.74 -5.39 -2.49
CA PRO A 13 6.96 -4.60 -2.39
C PRO A 13 7.73 -4.56 -3.72
N PRO A 14 8.30 -3.41 -4.10
CA PRO A 14 9.04 -3.27 -5.34
C PRO A 14 10.40 -3.99 -5.26
N ASN A 15 10.75 -4.70 -6.32
CA ASN A 15 12.10 -5.25 -6.50
C ASN A 15 12.97 -4.30 -7.31
N GLY A 16 14.29 -4.45 -7.22
CA GLY A 16 15.24 -3.65 -8.00
C GLY A 16 16.59 -4.32 -8.12
N ARG A 17 17.45 -3.77 -8.98
CA ARG A 17 18.83 -4.23 -9.14
C ARG A 17 19.73 -3.49 -8.14
N PHE A 18 20.68 -4.23 -7.56
CA PHE A 18 21.68 -3.62 -6.70
C PHE A 18 22.57 -2.63 -7.46
N CYS A 19 22.49 -1.36 -7.10
CA CYS A 19 23.43 -0.31 -7.49
C CYS A 19 23.69 0.71 -6.36
N GLY A 20 23.21 0.42 -5.15
CA GLY A 20 23.41 1.22 -3.94
C GLY A 20 22.13 1.26 -3.10
N PHE A 21 22.25 1.21 -1.78
CA PHE A 21 21.08 1.28 -0.91
C PHE A 21 20.56 2.72 -0.81
N LYS A 22 19.24 2.87 -0.97
CA LYS A 22 18.55 4.14 -0.76
C LYS A 22 17.32 3.92 0.10
N VAL A 23 17.09 4.81 1.07
CA VAL A 23 15.84 4.84 1.84
C VAL A 23 14.71 5.25 0.91
N MET A 24 13.70 4.39 0.81
CA MET A 24 12.50 4.58 0.00
C MET A 24 11.29 4.12 0.82
N TYR A 25 10.08 4.39 0.32
CA TYR A 25 8.82 4.04 0.96
C TYR A 25 7.98 3.16 0.04
N THR A 26 7.25 2.21 0.63
CA THR A 26 6.32 1.31 -0.07
C THR A 26 4.99 1.27 0.68
N TYR A 27 3.89 1.18 -0.05
CA TYR A 27 2.58 0.91 0.53
C TYR A 27 2.49 -0.57 0.94
N ASN A 28 2.03 -0.80 2.16
CA ASN A 28 1.76 -2.12 2.72
C ASN A 28 0.25 -2.32 2.81
N LYS A 29 -0.27 -3.22 1.98
CA LYS A 29 -1.70 -3.52 1.91
C LYS A 29 -2.25 -4.31 3.11
N GLU A 30 -1.38 -4.92 3.92
CA GLU A 30 -1.79 -5.62 5.13
C GLU A 30 -2.03 -4.64 6.29
N THR A 31 -1.17 -3.61 6.40
CA THR A 31 -1.27 -2.57 7.43
C THR A 31 -2.06 -1.34 6.97
N LEU A 32 -2.30 -1.22 5.66
CA LEU A 32 -2.88 -0.04 5.00
C LEU A 32 -2.07 1.24 5.26
N GLN A 33 -0.75 1.09 5.39
CA GLN A 33 0.20 2.16 5.74
C GLN A 33 1.42 2.15 4.83
N CYS A 34 2.30 3.13 5.01
CA CYS A 34 3.55 3.25 4.28
C CYS A 34 4.72 2.85 5.15
N ASP A 35 5.48 1.88 4.67
CA ASP A 35 6.67 1.37 5.33
C ASP A 35 7.92 1.98 4.69
N GLU A 36 8.90 2.33 5.51
CA GLU A 36 10.24 2.73 5.08
C GLU A 36 11.10 1.47 4.90
N PHE A 37 11.89 1.41 3.82
CA PHE A 37 12.79 0.29 3.57
C PHE A 37 14.04 0.70 2.74
N TRP A 38 15.07 -0.13 2.79
CA TRP A 38 16.29 0.02 1.98
C TRP A 38 16.11 -0.61 0.60
N PHE A 39 15.87 0.21 -0.41
CA PHE A 39 15.78 -0.23 -1.79
C PHE A 39 17.18 -0.48 -2.37
N PRO A 40 17.42 -1.58 -3.12
CA PRO A 40 18.73 -1.88 -3.72
C PRO A 40 19.19 -0.89 -4.80
N GLY A 41 18.41 0.15 -5.10
CA GLY A 41 18.86 1.36 -5.78
C GLY A 41 18.23 1.54 -7.16
N CYS A 42 18.56 0.67 -8.10
CA CYS A 42 18.19 0.86 -9.51
C CYS A 42 16.89 0.16 -9.84
N THR A 43 15.97 0.92 -10.45
CA THR A 43 14.74 0.38 -11.01
C THR A 43 15.05 -0.41 -12.27
N THR A 44 14.32 -1.50 -12.48
CA THR A 44 14.32 -2.30 -13.71
C THR A 44 12.92 -2.29 -14.31
N GLU A 45 12.73 -2.91 -15.48
CA GLU A 45 11.40 -3.13 -16.06
C GLU A 45 10.48 -3.98 -15.14
N GLU A 46 11.07 -4.73 -14.20
CA GLU A 46 10.36 -5.54 -13.20
C GLU A 46 10.03 -4.76 -11.93
N THR A 47 10.58 -3.56 -11.77
CA THR A 47 10.29 -2.69 -10.62
C THR A 47 8.88 -2.13 -10.76
N ASN A 48 8.00 -2.54 -9.86
CA ASN A 48 6.63 -2.04 -9.83
C ASN A 48 6.55 -0.59 -9.31
N ALA A 49 5.36 0.01 -9.46
CA ALA A 49 5.11 1.40 -9.10
C ALA A 49 4.94 1.66 -7.59
N ASN A 50 4.97 0.62 -6.74
CA ASN A 50 4.88 0.73 -5.28
C ASN A 50 6.20 1.19 -4.64
N LEU A 51 6.85 2.20 -5.23
CA LEU A 51 8.17 2.69 -4.85
C LEU A 51 8.17 4.22 -4.80
N PHE A 52 8.17 4.78 -3.59
CA PHE A 52 8.07 6.22 -3.36
C PHE A 52 9.38 6.75 -2.77
N SER A 53 9.86 7.86 -3.31
CA SER A 53 11.05 8.55 -2.75
C SER A 53 10.72 9.42 -1.54
N ASP A 54 9.43 9.69 -1.30
CA ASP A 54 8.96 10.53 -0.22
C ASP A 54 7.75 9.91 0.51
N LEU A 55 7.76 10.04 1.84
CA LEU A 55 6.72 9.48 2.69
C LEU A 55 5.34 10.13 2.46
N ARG A 56 5.30 11.41 2.05
CA ARG A 56 4.05 12.15 1.88
C ARG A 56 3.26 11.64 0.68
N SER A 57 3.93 11.34 -0.43
CA SER A 57 3.31 10.78 -1.63
C SER A 57 2.82 9.36 -1.40
N CYS A 58 3.61 8.53 -0.70
CA CYS A 58 3.14 7.22 -0.28
C CYS A 58 1.87 7.34 0.59
N ARG A 59 1.86 8.23 1.59
CA ARG A 59 0.70 8.41 2.48
C ARG A 59 -0.55 8.85 1.73
N LYS A 60 -0.42 9.73 0.72
CA LYS A 60 -1.54 10.09 -0.16
C LYS A 60 -2.09 8.87 -0.89
N LEU A 61 -1.23 8.00 -1.40
CA LEU A 61 -1.66 6.73 -1.99
C LEU A 61 -2.36 5.85 -0.95
N ALA A 62 -1.79 5.70 0.24
CA ALA A 62 -2.39 4.90 1.30
C ALA A 62 -3.80 5.38 1.67
N ASP A 63 -4.04 6.69 1.70
CA ASP A 63 -5.37 7.25 1.94
C ASP A 63 -6.35 6.97 0.79
N LEU A 64 -5.87 6.98 -0.46
CA LEU A 64 -6.66 6.53 -1.62
C LEU A 64 -7.01 5.04 -1.53
N CYS A 65 -6.03 4.19 -1.21
CA CYS A 65 -6.22 2.74 -1.13
C CYS A 65 -7.19 2.33 -0.01
N LYS A 66 -7.22 3.06 1.11
CA LYS A 66 -8.24 2.88 2.16
C LYS A 66 -9.65 3.15 1.65
N GLY A 67 -9.81 4.11 0.73
CA GLY A 67 -11.09 4.45 0.10
C GLY A 67 -11.50 3.52 -1.05
N TRP A 68 -10.53 2.91 -1.74
CA TRP A 68 -10.78 1.97 -2.84
C TRP A 68 -11.51 0.70 -2.39
N GLY A 69 -11.38 0.29 -1.13
CA GLY A 69 -12.13 -0.80 -0.51
C GLY A 69 -13.55 -0.43 -0.04
N VAL A 70 -14.01 0.81 -0.26
CA VAL A 70 -15.32 1.31 0.21
C VAL A 70 -16.08 2.00 -0.93
N PHE A 71 -16.41 1.28 -1.99
CA PHE A 71 -17.48 1.69 -2.92
C PHE A 71 -18.34 0.49 -3.34
N PRO A 72 -19.46 0.21 -2.64
CA PRO A 72 -20.58 -0.45 -3.27
C PRO A 72 -21.28 0.60 -4.15
N TYR A 73 -21.14 0.53 -5.47
CA TYR A 73 -21.98 1.35 -6.34
C TYR A 73 -23.37 0.72 -6.46
N SER A 74 -24.25 1.04 -5.50
CA SER A 74 -25.64 1.29 -5.82
C SER A 74 -26.21 2.31 -4.85
N SER A 75 -26.65 3.41 -5.44
CA SER A 75 -27.25 4.57 -4.83
C SER A 75 -28.45 4.27 -3.92
N LEU A 76 -28.53 5.07 -2.85
CA LEU A 76 -29.68 5.39 -1.99
C LEU A 76 -30.21 4.35 -1.00
N HIS A 77 -30.45 4.89 0.21
CA HIS A 77 -31.23 4.38 1.34
C HIS A 77 -30.57 3.28 2.19
N TRP A 78 -29.86 3.68 3.26
CA TRP A 78 -30.38 3.77 4.63
C TRP A 78 -29.17 3.86 5.57
N CYS A 79 -29.08 4.93 6.37
CA CYS A 79 -28.27 4.89 7.58
C CYS A 79 -28.84 3.80 8.49
N LEU A 80 -28.08 2.76 8.79
CA LEU A 80 -28.20 2.06 10.07
C LEU A 80 -26.83 1.66 10.59
N PRO A 81 -26.60 1.83 11.90
CA PRO A 81 -25.33 1.52 12.53
C PRO A 81 -25.21 0.00 12.68
N ILE A 82 -24.05 -0.55 12.32
CA ILE A 82 -23.67 -1.88 12.79
C ILE A 82 -22.42 -1.76 13.64
N GLN A 83 -22.65 -1.89 14.93
CA GLN A 83 -21.66 -2.27 15.93
C GLN A 83 -20.94 -3.53 15.41
N GLY A 84 -19.63 -3.43 15.13
CA GLY A 84 -18.85 -4.55 14.63
C GLY A 84 -17.39 -4.34 15.00
N SER A 85 -16.94 -5.10 15.98
CA SER A 85 -15.63 -5.04 16.62
C SER A 85 -14.47 -4.99 15.62
N PHE A 86 -13.53 -4.08 15.90
CA PHE A 86 -12.20 -4.04 15.32
C PHE A 86 -11.45 -5.31 15.74
N GLU A 87 -11.55 -6.39 14.97
CA GLU A 87 -10.73 -7.59 15.19
C GLU A 87 -9.34 -7.32 14.62
N VAL A 88 -8.42 -6.93 15.50
CA VAL A 88 -6.99 -6.79 15.21
C VAL A 88 -6.46 -8.18 14.87
N ARG A 89 -6.18 -8.46 13.59
CA ARG A 89 -5.49 -9.69 13.20
C ARG A 89 -4.11 -9.69 13.87
N PRO A 90 -3.76 -10.69 14.69
CA PRO A 90 -2.45 -10.70 15.34
C PRO A 90 -1.37 -10.90 14.26
N ALA A 91 -0.35 -10.04 14.31
CA ALA A 91 0.87 -10.22 13.55
C ALA A 91 1.41 -11.63 13.80
N HIS A 92 1.57 -12.42 12.73
CA HIS A 92 2.18 -13.74 12.81
C HIS A 92 3.59 -13.62 13.40
N ARG A 93 3.73 -13.96 14.67
CA ARG A 93 5.00 -14.11 15.36
C ARG A 93 5.69 -15.36 14.78
N LYS A 94 6.65 -15.18 13.88
CA LYS A 94 7.66 -16.22 13.63
C LYS A 94 8.52 -16.36 14.89
N LEU A 95 8.43 -17.49 15.55
CA LEU A 95 9.44 -17.96 16.51
C LEU A 95 9.59 -19.48 16.34
N PHE A 96 10.80 -19.85 15.90
CA PHE A 96 11.48 -21.15 15.87
C PHE A 96 10.70 -22.39 15.41
#